data_AF-A0A352GM78-F1
#
_entry.id   AF-A0A352GM78-F1
#
_cell.length_a   1.000
_cell.length_b   1.000
_cell.length_c   1.000
_cell.angle_alpha   90.00
_cell.angle_beta   90.00
_cell.angle_gamma   90.00
#
_symmetry.space_group_name_H-M   'P 1'
#
loop_
_entity.id
_entity.type
_entity.pdbx_description
1 polymer ?
#
loop_
_entity_poly.entity_id
_entity_poly.type
_entity_poly.pdbx_seq_one_letter_code
_entity_poly.pdbx_strand_id
1 'polypeptide(L)'
;MVSAGKSIDRKTMTAFRPTVLSGILSAALLAISALTPAAAQAPGQVRAQGEPVQADPAGPGAPVLGKLTNYRDEMRRLITNIAKFAREKNPGFVIIAHNGMELLQKRDEVDEKKVYPARAYMMSIDAILQDSMFYGYETFGQPTSKEMKETFAHLVEVAKRDRVSILTMDFARDPKKIDEVLAASRKQGFLPFVAHKELSVMNSLPPYPARPFHENSNHVLSMSGAENYLYLRDTTAFGQEDEFALKLHDTNYDMVIVDVFHGRKPFSKRAIETLKYKKLGARRLVLARMDVGTAATYRFYWKAGWQSGAPRWITAPYPTDPDRYFVEYWRPEWHNILYGNANSFTFGLLAQGYDGVVIETVEAYRYFESDGQDMAAFK
;
A
#
# COMPACT_ATOMS: atom_id res chain seq x y z
N MET A 1 -0.38 58.06 -48.66
CA MET A 1 0.95 57.51 -49.02
C MET A 1 0.92 56.02 -48.65
N VAL A 2 1.18 55.02 -49.50
CA VAL A 2 2.17 54.88 -50.61
C VAL A 2 3.59 54.85 -50.03
N SER A 3 4.47 53.85 -50.23
CA SER A 3 4.44 52.57 -50.98
C SER A 3 5.27 51.53 -50.19
N ALA A 4 4.77 50.35 -49.84
CA ALA A 4 4.91 49.08 -50.59
C ALA A 4 6.32 48.71 -51.07
N GLY A 5 6.79 47.52 -50.64
CA GLY A 5 7.90 46.74 -51.20
C GLY A 5 7.48 45.26 -51.24
N LYS A 6 7.48 44.65 -52.43
CA LYS A 6 6.80 43.38 -52.74
C LYS A 6 7.72 42.44 -53.54
N SER A 7 7.31 41.17 -53.68
CA SER A 7 7.83 40.16 -54.64
C SER A 7 9.12 39.43 -54.25
N ILE A 8 9.39 38.18 -54.67
CA ILE A 8 8.64 37.10 -55.37
C ILE A 8 9.33 35.77 -54.95
N ASP A 9 8.66 34.71 -54.45
CA ASP A 9 7.73 33.73 -55.07
C ASP A 9 8.40 32.59 -55.88
N ARG A 10 7.71 31.42 -55.95
CA ARG A 10 8.04 30.07 -56.49
C ARG A 10 8.63 29.10 -55.46
N LYS A 11 8.08 27.89 -55.18
CA LYS A 11 7.54 26.77 -56.00
C LYS A 11 8.65 25.91 -56.64
N THR A 12 8.64 24.56 -56.66
CA THR A 12 7.68 23.52 -56.19
C THR A 12 8.32 22.11 -56.24
N MET A 13 7.85 21.15 -55.42
CA MET A 13 8.02 19.68 -55.59
C MET A 13 9.49 19.18 -55.45
N THR A 14 9.83 17.89 -55.34
CA THR A 14 9.12 16.62 -55.61
C THR A 14 9.55 15.51 -54.62
N ALA A 15 8.76 14.45 -54.45
CA ALA A 15 9.10 13.29 -53.60
C ALA A 15 9.94 12.23 -54.34
N PHE A 16 10.72 11.41 -53.61
CA PHE A 16 11.38 10.22 -54.18
C PHE A 16 11.50 9.01 -53.22
N ARG A 17 10.96 7.88 -53.70
CA ARG A 17 11.26 6.45 -53.45
C ARG A 17 11.29 5.80 -54.86
N PRO A 18 11.81 4.57 -55.13
CA PRO A 18 11.90 3.39 -54.26
C PRO A 18 13.38 2.99 -53.97
N THR A 19 14.00 1.82 -54.22
CA THR A 19 13.74 0.60 -55.04
C THR A 19 14.18 -0.69 -54.30
N VAL A 20 13.79 -1.86 -54.80
CA VAL A 20 14.13 -3.22 -54.34
C VAL A 20 15.38 -3.77 -55.05
N LEU A 21 16.06 -4.78 -54.47
CA LEU A 21 16.77 -5.81 -55.25
C LEU A 21 16.50 -7.21 -54.67
N SER A 22 16.54 -8.25 -55.52
CA SER A 22 16.12 -9.63 -55.20
C SER A 22 17.11 -10.69 -55.71
N GLY A 23 17.16 -11.85 -55.05
CA GLY A 23 17.81 -13.10 -55.50
C GLY A 23 17.34 -14.27 -54.64
N ILE A 24 16.47 -15.17 -55.12
CA ILE A 24 16.81 -16.40 -55.89
C ILE A 24 17.70 -17.34 -55.02
N LEU A 25 17.18 -18.33 -54.28
CA LEU A 25 16.32 -19.49 -54.60
C LEU A 25 17.11 -20.72 -55.12
N SER A 26 17.09 -21.80 -54.33
CA SER A 26 17.49 -23.17 -54.67
C SER A 26 16.74 -24.14 -53.73
N ALA A 27 16.41 -25.36 -54.20
CA ALA A 27 15.52 -26.30 -53.49
C ALA A 27 15.81 -27.78 -53.82
N ALA A 28 15.10 -28.69 -53.12
CA ALA A 28 15.21 -30.16 -53.18
C ALA A 28 16.50 -30.73 -52.53
N LEU A 29 16.54 -31.94 -51.96
CA LEU A 29 15.75 -33.16 -52.20
C LEU A 29 14.93 -33.67 -51.00
N LEU A 30 13.92 -34.50 -51.29
CA LEU A 30 13.38 -35.48 -50.32
C LEU A 30 14.23 -36.76 -50.34
N ALA A 31 14.31 -37.44 -49.19
CA ALA A 31 14.61 -38.86 -49.11
C ALA A 31 13.60 -39.51 -48.13
N ILE A 32 12.70 -40.34 -48.65
CA ILE A 32 11.77 -41.14 -47.84
C ILE A 32 12.35 -42.56 -47.75
N SER A 33 12.49 -43.07 -46.53
CA SER A 33 12.70 -44.50 -46.25
C SER A 33 11.84 -44.90 -45.04
N ALA A 34 11.41 -46.16 -45.00
CA ALA A 34 10.43 -46.66 -44.03
C ALA A 34 10.66 -48.14 -43.72
N LEU A 35 10.03 -48.61 -42.61
CA LEU A 35 10.08 -49.99 -42.07
C LEU A 35 11.46 -50.33 -41.44
N THR A 36 11.60 -50.83 -40.22
CA THR A 36 10.69 -51.52 -39.27
C THR A 36 11.01 -51.16 -37.80
N PRO A 37 10.17 -51.51 -36.79
CA PRO A 37 10.44 -51.20 -35.39
C PRO A 37 11.47 -52.16 -34.73
N ALA A 38 12.36 -51.59 -33.91
CA ALA A 38 13.30 -52.33 -33.05
C ALA A 38 13.18 -51.86 -31.59
N ALA A 39 13.53 -52.74 -30.64
CA ALA A 39 13.20 -52.63 -29.22
C ALA A 39 13.70 -51.34 -28.55
N ALA A 40 12.90 -50.83 -27.60
CA ALA A 40 13.30 -49.73 -26.71
C ALA A 40 14.48 -50.15 -25.83
N GLN A 41 15.60 -49.44 -25.97
CA GLN A 41 16.74 -49.55 -25.06
C GLN A 41 16.63 -48.48 -23.97
N ALA A 42 16.85 -48.87 -22.71
CA ALA A 42 16.88 -47.94 -21.59
C ALA A 42 18.08 -46.98 -21.70
N PRO A 43 17.98 -45.73 -21.21
CA PRO A 43 19.11 -44.80 -21.19
C PRO A 43 20.27 -45.39 -20.38
N GLY A 44 21.45 -45.46 -21.00
CA GLY A 44 22.61 -46.15 -20.43
C GLY A 44 23.16 -45.46 -19.18
N GLN A 45 23.33 -46.23 -18.10
CA GLN A 45 24.09 -45.78 -16.92
C GLN A 45 25.57 -45.65 -17.25
N VAL A 46 26.14 -44.46 -17.07
CA VAL A 46 27.59 -44.27 -17.13
C VAL A 46 28.24 -44.95 -15.92
N ARG A 47 29.18 -45.87 -16.17
CA ARG A 47 29.97 -46.54 -15.13
C ARG A 47 31.41 -46.04 -15.15
N ALA A 48 31.96 -45.74 -13.98
CA ALA A 48 33.38 -45.47 -13.79
C ALA A 48 33.97 -46.53 -12.86
N GLN A 49 35.08 -47.16 -13.26
CA GLN A 49 35.83 -48.14 -12.46
C GLN A 49 35.04 -49.34 -11.89
N GLY A 50 33.96 -49.76 -12.57
CA GLY A 50 33.32 -51.09 -12.39
C GLY A 50 32.08 -51.11 -11.49
N GLU A 51 32.03 -50.26 -10.47
CA GLU A 51 30.86 -50.10 -9.58
C GLU A 51 29.71 -49.34 -10.29
N PRO A 52 28.45 -49.60 -9.94
CA PRO A 52 27.33 -48.73 -10.34
C PRO A 52 27.39 -47.42 -9.53
N VAL A 53 27.30 -46.27 -10.19
CA VAL A 53 27.25 -44.97 -9.51
C VAL A 53 25.95 -44.87 -8.71
N GLN A 54 26.05 -45.05 -7.40
CA GLN A 54 24.92 -44.87 -6.49
C GLN A 54 24.60 -43.38 -6.40
N ALA A 55 23.38 -43.00 -6.81
CA ALA A 55 22.97 -41.61 -6.81
C ALA A 55 22.66 -41.14 -5.38
N ASP A 56 23.61 -40.45 -4.75
CA ASP A 56 23.36 -39.76 -3.49
C ASP A 56 22.17 -38.79 -3.65
N PRO A 57 21.21 -38.76 -2.70
CA PRO A 57 20.04 -37.89 -2.75
C PRO A 57 20.39 -36.44 -2.38
N ALA A 58 21.33 -35.84 -3.10
CA ALA A 58 21.84 -34.49 -2.88
C ALA A 58 21.17 -33.48 -3.83
N GLY A 59 19.95 -33.07 -3.48
CA GLY A 59 19.30 -31.90 -4.07
C GLY A 59 18.27 -31.32 -3.11
N PRO A 60 18.09 -29.99 -3.04
CA PRO A 60 16.92 -29.43 -2.38
C PRO A 60 15.70 -29.90 -3.17
N GLY A 61 14.96 -30.85 -2.61
CA GLY A 61 13.82 -31.47 -3.28
C GLY A 61 12.85 -30.40 -3.77
N ALA A 62 12.28 -30.61 -4.97
CA ALA A 62 11.22 -29.77 -5.50
C ALA A 62 10.19 -29.52 -4.38
N PRO A 63 9.74 -28.26 -4.18
CA PRO A 63 9.01 -27.89 -2.98
C PRO A 63 7.84 -28.85 -2.77
N VAL A 64 7.81 -29.47 -1.59
CA VAL A 64 6.64 -30.20 -1.11
C VAL A 64 5.42 -29.32 -1.40
N LEU A 65 4.35 -29.91 -1.93
CA LEU A 65 3.10 -29.21 -2.25
C LEU A 65 2.33 -28.82 -0.96
N GLY A 66 3.03 -28.13 -0.07
CA GLY A 66 2.58 -27.66 1.22
C GLY A 66 1.59 -26.52 1.04
N LYS A 67 0.63 -26.45 1.97
CA LYS A 67 -0.53 -25.56 1.96
C LYS A 67 -0.20 -24.20 1.34
N LEU A 68 -0.80 -23.93 0.16
CA LEU A 68 -0.66 -22.66 -0.56
C LEU A 68 -0.91 -21.52 0.43
N THR A 69 0.01 -20.57 0.53
CA THR A 69 -0.05 -19.57 1.59
C THR A 69 -1.19 -18.61 1.32
N ASN A 70 -2.21 -18.61 2.18
CA ASN A 70 -3.34 -17.69 2.07
C ASN A 70 -2.89 -16.30 2.55
N TYR A 71 -2.25 -15.57 1.65
CA TYR A 71 -1.61 -14.28 1.91
C TYR A 71 -2.58 -13.26 2.56
N ARG A 72 -3.85 -13.28 2.17
CA ARG A 72 -4.91 -12.47 2.79
C ARG A 72 -5.15 -12.85 4.25
N ASP A 73 -5.24 -14.14 4.57
CA ASP A 73 -5.47 -14.59 5.94
C ASP A 73 -4.26 -14.37 6.85
N GLU A 74 -3.04 -14.44 6.32
CA GLU A 74 -1.85 -14.06 7.06
C GLU A 74 -1.76 -12.54 7.29
N MET A 75 -2.21 -11.70 6.35
CA MET A 75 -2.31 -10.25 6.58
C MET A 75 -3.36 -9.93 7.65
N ARG A 76 -4.54 -10.58 7.60
CA ARG A 76 -5.56 -10.49 8.67
C ARG A 76 -4.98 -10.93 10.02
N ARG A 77 -4.21 -12.02 10.07
CA ARG A 77 -3.54 -12.54 11.29
C ARG A 77 -2.52 -11.55 11.83
N LEU A 78 -1.67 -10.98 10.97
CA LEU A 78 -0.66 -9.99 11.32
C LEU A 78 -1.29 -8.75 11.98
N ILE A 79 -2.30 -8.15 11.34
CA ILE A 79 -3.02 -7.00 11.88
C ILE A 79 -3.72 -7.36 13.20
N THR A 80 -4.35 -8.53 13.29
CA THR A 80 -5.00 -9.00 14.53
C THR A 80 -4.00 -9.16 15.68
N ASN A 81 -2.78 -9.63 15.42
CA ASN A 81 -1.74 -9.78 16.43
C ASN A 81 -1.14 -8.43 16.88
N ILE A 82 -0.95 -7.49 15.94
CA ILE A 82 -0.56 -6.10 16.24
C ILE A 82 -1.62 -5.45 17.15
N ALA A 83 -2.90 -5.55 16.76
CA ALA A 83 -4.02 -5.03 17.53
C ALA A 83 -4.10 -5.61 18.94
N LYS A 84 -3.92 -6.94 19.08
CA LYS A 84 -3.87 -7.62 20.38
C LYS A 84 -2.72 -7.09 21.25
N PHE A 85 -1.49 -7.08 20.74
CA PHE A 85 -0.31 -6.63 21.48
C PHE A 85 -0.39 -5.15 21.88
N ALA A 86 -1.02 -4.31 21.04
CA ALA A 86 -1.27 -2.91 21.35
C ALA A 86 -2.32 -2.75 22.46
N ARG A 87 -3.47 -3.39 22.31
CA ARG A 87 -4.62 -3.27 23.23
C ARG A 87 -4.41 -3.99 24.57
N GLU A 88 -3.47 -4.95 24.65
CA GLU A 88 -2.91 -5.47 25.91
C GLU A 88 -2.21 -4.41 26.77
N LYS A 89 -1.80 -3.28 26.18
CA LYS A 89 -1.01 -2.21 26.85
C LYS A 89 -1.75 -0.89 26.94
N ASN A 90 -2.56 -0.58 25.92
CA ASN A 90 -3.53 0.52 25.92
C ASN A 90 -4.83 0.02 25.28
N PRO A 91 -5.86 -0.38 26.05
CA PRO A 91 -7.11 -0.91 25.52
C PRO A 91 -7.86 0.02 24.54
N GLY A 92 -7.58 1.34 24.58
CA GLY A 92 -8.13 2.33 23.65
C GLY A 92 -7.24 2.64 22.43
N PHE A 93 -6.15 1.89 22.21
CA PHE A 93 -5.24 2.15 21.09
C PHE A 93 -5.93 1.83 19.75
N VAL A 94 -6.05 2.86 18.91
CA VAL A 94 -6.81 2.81 17.66
C VAL A 94 -6.01 2.04 16.60
N ILE A 95 -6.67 1.16 15.85
CA ILE A 95 -6.11 0.37 14.76
C ILE A 95 -6.88 0.67 13.48
N ILE A 96 -6.25 1.31 12.51
CA ILE A 96 -6.82 1.58 11.19
C ILE A 96 -6.03 0.81 10.14
N ALA A 97 -6.69 0.08 9.25
CA ALA A 97 -6.04 -0.49 8.05
C ALA A 97 -6.15 0.51 6.88
N HIS A 98 -5.07 0.69 6.12
CA HIS A 98 -5.05 1.51 4.91
C HIS A 98 -5.30 0.64 3.67
N ASN A 99 -6.36 0.95 2.93
CA ASN A 99 -6.94 0.20 1.83
C ASN A 99 -7.23 -1.27 2.21
N GLY A 100 -7.21 -2.19 1.25
CA GLY A 100 -7.40 -3.62 1.54
C GLY A 100 -8.81 -3.97 2.05
N MET A 101 -9.85 -3.21 1.63
CA MET A 101 -11.25 -3.48 2.03
C MET A 101 -11.71 -4.91 1.71
N GLU A 102 -11.10 -5.58 0.73
CA GLU A 102 -11.33 -7.00 0.43
C GLU A 102 -11.02 -7.93 1.62
N LEU A 103 -10.18 -7.51 2.58
CA LEU A 103 -9.88 -8.27 3.80
C LEU A 103 -11.05 -8.32 4.80
N LEU A 104 -12.07 -7.45 4.66
CA LEU A 104 -13.33 -7.51 5.41
C LEU A 104 -14.13 -8.80 5.13
N GLN A 105 -13.79 -9.53 4.07
CA GLN A 105 -14.44 -10.77 3.65
C GLN A 105 -13.43 -11.93 3.59
N LYS A 106 -13.90 -13.17 3.67
CA LYS A 106 -13.17 -14.39 3.33
C LYS A 106 -13.93 -15.18 2.26
N ARG A 107 -13.19 -15.87 1.40
CA ARG A 107 -13.73 -16.96 0.58
C ARG A 107 -13.67 -18.27 1.37
N ASP A 108 -14.56 -19.20 1.05
CA ASP A 108 -14.49 -20.59 1.54
C ASP A 108 -13.31 -21.34 0.91
N GLU A 109 -12.66 -22.26 1.64
CA GLU A 109 -11.50 -23.03 1.13
C GLU A 109 -11.89 -24.10 0.08
N VAL A 110 -13.19 -24.40 -0.08
CA VAL A 110 -13.71 -25.45 -0.99
C VAL A 110 -14.60 -24.87 -2.11
N ASP A 111 -15.32 -23.77 -1.85
CA ASP A 111 -16.18 -23.10 -2.84
C ASP A 111 -15.98 -21.58 -2.82
N GLU A 112 -15.03 -21.09 -3.63
CA GLU A 112 -14.61 -19.68 -3.70
C GLU A 112 -15.74 -18.66 -3.98
N LYS A 113 -16.91 -19.13 -4.43
CA LYS A 113 -18.12 -18.32 -4.64
C LYS A 113 -18.85 -18.01 -3.34
N LYS A 114 -18.66 -18.82 -2.30
CA LYS A 114 -19.13 -18.55 -0.93
C LYS A 114 -18.21 -17.52 -0.29
N VAL A 115 -18.80 -16.40 0.12
CA VAL A 115 -18.09 -15.26 0.71
C VAL A 115 -18.70 -14.93 2.06
N TYR A 116 -17.87 -14.81 3.09
CA TYR A 116 -18.27 -14.64 4.49
C TYR A 116 -17.57 -13.43 5.13
N PRO A 117 -18.22 -12.67 6.04
CA PRO A 117 -17.56 -11.57 6.74
C PRO A 117 -16.41 -12.05 7.63
N ALA A 118 -15.25 -11.41 7.54
CA ALA A 118 -14.02 -11.75 8.25
C ALA A 118 -14.02 -11.27 9.73
N ARG A 119 -15.05 -11.64 10.49
CA ARG A 119 -15.38 -11.03 11.80
C ARG A 119 -14.22 -10.89 12.79
N ALA A 120 -13.36 -11.91 12.91
CA ALA A 120 -12.21 -11.86 13.82
C ALA A 120 -11.22 -10.73 13.48
N TYR A 121 -11.03 -10.46 12.18
CA TYR A 121 -10.23 -9.33 11.69
C TYR A 121 -10.97 -8.00 11.89
N MET A 122 -12.28 -7.96 11.57
CA MET A 122 -13.09 -6.76 11.72
C MET A 122 -13.23 -6.29 13.17
N MET A 123 -13.23 -7.19 14.16
CA MET A 123 -13.17 -6.85 15.58
C MET A 123 -11.77 -6.41 16.06
N SER A 124 -10.71 -6.64 15.26
CA SER A 124 -9.34 -6.25 15.59
C SER A 124 -8.96 -4.85 15.09
N ILE A 125 -9.73 -4.30 14.13
CA ILE A 125 -9.59 -2.94 13.61
C ILE A 125 -10.74 -2.05 14.10
N ASP A 126 -10.53 -0.74 14.16
CA ASP A 126 -11.58 0.25 14.40
C ASP A 126 -12.14 0.80 13.07
N ALA A 127 -11.27 0.96 12.07
CA ALA A 127 -11.63 1.50 10.77
C ALA A 127 -10.81 0.94 9.60
N ILE A 128 -11.29 1.18 8.39
CA ILE A 128 -10.47 1.23 7.17
C ILE A 128 -10.39 2.67 6.68
N LEU A 129 -9.17 3.12 6.37
CA LEU A 129 -8.88 4.29 5.55
C LEU A 129 -8.84 3.83 4.09
N GLN A 130 -9.80 4.24 3.26
CA GLN A 130 -9.84 3.90 1.85
C GLN A 130 -9.50 5.10 0.98
N ASP A 131 -8.47 4.95 0.15
CA ASP A 131 -8.10 5.93 -0.87
C ASP A 131 -9.15 6.00 -1.98
N SER A 132 -9.40 7.21 -2.48
CA SER A 132 -10.14 7.50 -3.71
C SER A 132 -11.52 6.84 -3.83
N MET A 133 -12.32 6.90 -2.75
CA MET A 133 -13.70 6.40 -2.72
C MET A 133 -14.60 7.03 -3.81
N PHE A 134 -14.36 8.31 -4.12
CA PHE A 134 -15.14 9.13 -5.04
C PHE A 134 -14.29 9.75 -6.15
N TYR A 135 -13.09 10.22 -5.84
CA TYR A 135 -12.17 10.92 -6.75
C TYR A 135 -10.70 10.54 -6.51
N GLY A 136 -9.95 10.30 -7.60
CA GLY A 136 -8.49 10.15 -7.57
C GLY A 136 -7.94 8.75 -7.91
N TYR A 137 -8.78 7.73 -8.10
CA TYR A 137 -8.34 6.33 -8.11
C TYR A 137 -7.41 5.97 -9.27
N GLU A 138 -7.79 6.35 -10.50
CA GLU A 138 -7.03 6.07 -11.72
C GLU A 138 -6.17 7.27 -12.16
N THR A 139 -6.56 8.48 -11.73
CA THR A 139 -5.91 9.75 -12.07
C THR A 139 -6.36 10.83 -11.07
N PHE A 140 -5.41 11.61 -10.58
CA PHE A 140 -5.64 12.71 -9.62
C PHE A 140 -6.80 13.63 -10.07
N GLY A 141 -7.76 13.87 -9.17
CA GLY A 141 -8.90 14.76 -9.42
C GLY A 141 -9.95 14.26 -10.41
N GLN A 142 -9.83 13.05 -10.96
CA GLN A 142 -10.86 12.44 -11.80
C GLN A 142 -11.80 11.54 -10.99
N PRO A 143 -13.09 11.41 -11.37
CA PRO A 143 -14.01 10.56 -10.65
C PRO A 143 -13.54 9.10 -10.69
N THR A 144 -13.52 8.44 -9.53
CA THR A 144 -13.31 6.98 -9.44
C THR A 144 -14.33 6.26 -10.32
N SER A 145 -13.91 5.25 -11.07
CA SER A 145 -14.73 4.55 -12.05
C SER A 145 -15.95 3.86 -11.44
N LYS A 146 -16.95 3.61 -12.30
CA LYS A 146 -18.24 3.05 -11.86
C LYS A 146 -18.07 1.68 -11.19
N GLU A 147 -17.26 0.82 -11.80
CA GLU A 147 -16.96 -0.55 -11.32
C GLU A 147 -16.29 -0.55 -9.94
N MET A 148 -15.33 0.36 -9.72
CA MET A 148 -14.71 0.55 -8.40
C MET A 148 -15.69 1.09 -7.37
N LYS A 149 -16.59 2.01 -7.75
CA LYS A 149 -17.66 2.51 -6.87
C LYS A 149 -18.69 1.43 -6.49
N GLU A 150 -19.05 0.54 -7.42
CA GLU A 150 -19.92 -0.61 -7.14
C GLU A 150 -19.22 -1.63 -6.22
N THR A 151 -17.91 -1.87 -6.42
CA THR A 151 -17.07 -2.70 -5.55
C THR A 151 -16.95 -2.12 -4.14
N PHE A 152 -16.65 -0.83 -4.00
CA PHE A 152 -16.59 -0.17 -2.69
C PHE A 152 -17.95 -0.16 -1.99
N ALA A 153 -19.06 0.09 -2.69
CA ALA A 153 -20.39 0.06 -2.11
C ALA A 153 -20.72 -1.31 -1.47
N HIS A 154 -20.32 -2.42 -2.11
CA HIS A 154 -20.48 -3.76 -1.56
C HIS A 154 -19.65 -3.97 -0.27
N LEU A 155 -18.40 -3.51 -0.25
CA LEU A 155 -17.49 -3.69 0.89
C LEU A 155 -17.82 -2.75 2.07
N VAL A 156 -18.31 -1.54 1.80
CA VAL A 156 -18.86 -0.60 2.79
C VAL A 156 -20.04 -1.22 3.55
N GLU A 157 -20.92 -1.93 2.85
CA GLU A 157 -22.05 -2.63 3.48
C GLU A 157 -21.62 -3.76 4.42
N VAL A 158 -20.46 -4.39 4.18
CA VAL A 158 -19.88 -5.36 5.12
C VAL A 158 -19.26 -4.66 6.32
N ALA A 159 -18.47 -3.60 6.09
CA ALA A 159 -17.87 -2.79 7.17
C ALA A 159 -18.93 -2.28 8.16
N LYS A 160 -20.02 -1.70 7.64
CA LYS A 160 -21.12 -1.14 8.45
C LYS A 160 -21.83 -2.18 9.31
N ARG A 161 -22.00 -3.42 8.82
CA ARG A 161 -22.72 -4.50 9.55
C ARG A 161 -21.95 -5.00 10.76
N ASP A 162 -20.64 -5.13 10.64
CA ASP A 162 -19.75 -5.59 11.72
C ASP A 162 -19.00 -4.42 12.40
N ARG A 163 -19.51 -3.18 12.25
CA ARG A 163 -19.13 -1.93 12.95
C ARG A 163 -17.73 -1.36 12.68
N VAL A 164 -17.09 -1.74 11.57
CA VAL A 164 -15.85 -1.10 11.11
C VAL A 164 -16.18 0.26 10.50
N SER A 165 -15.53 1.33 10.98
CA SER A 165 -15.72 2.68 10.45
C SER A 165 -14.99 2.87 9.12
N ILE A 166 -15.43 3.83 8.30
CA ILE A 166 -14.77 4.15 7.03
C ILE A 166 -14.27 5.59 7.06
N LEU A 167 -12.96 5.74 6.88
CA LEU A 167 -12.32 7.00 6.51
C LEU A 167 -12.11 7.00 5.00
N THR A 168 -12.23 8.17 4.35
CA THR A 168 -11.86 8.32 2.93
C THR A 168 -10.74 9.33 2.76
N MET A 169 -9.80 9.03 1.87
CA MET A 169 -8.77 9.96 1.39
C MET A 169 -8.88 10.09 -0.12
N ASP A 170 -9.65 11.07 -0.57
CA ASP A 170 -9.87 11.36 -1.99
C ASP A 170 -8.87 12.39 -2.49
N PHE A 171 -8.52 12.40 -3.77
CA PHE A 171 -7.45 13.24 -4.32
C PHE A 171 -8.02 14.28 -5.30
N ALA A 172 -8.06 15.55 -4.92
CA ALA A 172 -8.62 16.65 -5.73
C ALA A 172 -8.05 18.04 -5.36
N ARG A 173 -8.06 18.98 -6.33
CA ARG A 173 -7.68 20.41 -6.15
C ARG A 173 -8.82 21.41 -6.43
N ASP A 174 -9.90 20.96 -7.06
CA ASP A 174 -11.07 21.79 -7.36
C ASP A 174 -11.97 21.87 -6.12
N PRO A 175 -12.24 23.07 -5.56
CA PRO A 175 -13.13 23.24 -4.41
C PRO A 175 -14.49 22.56 -4.58
N LYS A 176 -15.08 22.55 -5.79
CA LYS A 176 -16.37 21.89 -6.02
C LYS A 176 -16.29 20.38 -5.82
N LYS A 177 -15.22 19.75 -6.30
CA LYS A 177 -14.98 18.31 -6.11
C LYS A 177 -14.66 17.99 -4.65
N ILE A 178 -13.96 18.89 -3.95
CA ILE A 178 -13.72 18.76 -2.51
C ILE A 178 -15.07 18.80 -1.75
N ASP A 179 -15.92 19.79 -2.02
CA ASP A 179 -17.27 19.89 -1.41
C ASP A 179 -18.16 18.68 -1.73
N GLU A 180 -18.13 18.19 -2.97
CA GLU A 180 -18.83 16.95 -3.37
C GLU A 180 -18.39 15.74 -2.54
N VAL A 181 -17.08 15.52 -2.36
CA VAL A 181 -16.54 14.43 -1.53
C VAL A 181 -16.99 14.60 -0.08
N LEU A 182 -16.80 15.78 0.49
CA LEU A 182 -17.10 16.04 1.91
C LEU A 182 -18.60 15.82 2.21
N ALA A 183 -19.49 16.30 1.32
CA ALA A 183 -20.93 16.09 1.44
C ALA A 183 -21.36 14.63 1.21
N ALA A 184 -20.82 13.95 0.18
CA ALA A 184 -21.14 12.55 -0.11
C ALA A 184 -20.68 11.62 1.01
N SER A 185 -19.48 11.86 1.55
CA SER A 185 -18.91 11.13 2.68
C SER A 185 -19.73 11.31 3.94
N ARG A 186 -20.08 12.56 4.30
CA ARG A 186 -20.91 12.83 5.48
C ARG A 186 -22.30 12.21 5.38
N LYS A 187 -22.91 12.20 4.17
CA LYS A 187 -24.17 11.50 3.89
C LYS A 187 -24.07 9.97 4.08
N GLN A 188 -22.89 9.38 3.83
CA GLN A 188 -22.65 7.95 4.04
C GLN A 188 -22.26 7.56 5.47
N GLY A 189 -22.03 8.54 6.36
CA GLY A 189 -21.47 8.31 7.69
C GLY A 189 -19.96 8.03 7.68
N PHE A 190 -19.24 8.45 6.64
CA PHE A 190 -17.79 8.35 6.56
C PHE A 190 -17.11 9.57 7.20
N LEU A 191 -15.84 9.40 7.56
CA LEU A 191 -14.95 10.44 8.07
C LEU A 191 -13.97 10.87 6.95
N PRO A 192 -14.17 12.02 6.27
CA PRO A 192 -13.44 12.34 5.04
C PRO A 192 -12.21 13.23 5.23
N PHE A 193 -11.25 13.06 4.33
CA PHE A 193 -10.15 13.98 4.04
C PHE A 193 -9.99 14.08 2.51
N VAL A 194 -9.59 15.26 2.01
CA VAL A 194 -9.34 15.45 0.58
C VAL A 194 -7.93 15.99 0.38
N ALA A 195 -7.11 15.18 -0.27
CA ALA A 195 -5.71 15.40 -0.59
C ALA A 195 -5.55 16.32 -1.81
N HIS A 196 -4.94 17.49 -1.62
CA HIS A 196 -4.61 18.45 -2.68
C HIS A 196 -3.31 18.14 -3.42
N LYS A 197 -2.56 17.14 -2.98
CA LYS A 197 -1.27 16.67 -3.51
C LYS A 197 -1.29 15.15 -3.69
N GLU A 198 -0.38 14.63 -4.52
CA GLU A 198 -0.17 13.18 -4.60
C GLU A 198 0.29 12.63 -3.24
N LEU A 199 -0.08 11.38 -2.92
CA LEU A 199 0.23 10.76 -1.64
C LEU A 199 1.74 10.75 -1.32
N SER A 200 2.59 10.63 -2.35
CA SER A 200 4.05 10.64 -2.24
C SER A 200 4.65 11.95 -1.70
N VAL A 201 3.95 13.07 -1.83
CA VAL A 201 4.43 14.42 -1.45
C VAL A 201 3.47 15.15 -0.52
N MET A 202 2.72 14.41 0.30
CA MET A 202 1.74 14.97 1.24
C MET A 202 2.42 15.64 2.46
N ASN A 203 2.94 16.86 2.25
CA ASN A 203 3.78 17.60 3.19
C ASN A 203 3.34 19.04 3.46
N SER A 204 2.04 19.29 3.48
CA SER A 204 1.47 20.62 3.78
C SER A 204 0.00 20.47 4.18
N LEU A 205 -0.53 21.39 4.99
CA LEU A 205 -1.98 21.49 5.21
C LEU A 205 -2.73 21.71 3.87
N PRO A 206 -3.97 21.22 3.72
CA PRO A 206 -4.80 21.53 2.56
C PRO A 206 -5.16 23.03 2.53
N PRO A 207 -5.15 23.69 1.36
CA PRO A 207 -5.52 25.10 1.23
C PRO A 207 -7.05 25.31 1.20
N TYR A 208 -7.81 24.25 1.00
CA TYR A 208 -9.27 24.26 0.97
C TYR A 208 -9.84 22.96 1.57
N PRO A 209 -10.89 23.00 2.40
CA PRO A 209 -11.44 24.19 3.04
C PRO A 209 -10.42 24.87 3.96
N ALA A 210 -10.54 26.20 4.14
CA ALA A 210 -9.55 27.01 4.89
C ALA A 210 -9.53 26.75 6.42
N ARG A 211 -10.47 25.93 6.91
CA ARG A 211 -10.58 25.36 8.26
C ARG A 211 -11.00 23.90 8.11
N PRO A 212 -10.74 23.02 9.10
CA PRO A 212 -11.24 21.64 9.06
C PRO A 212 -12.75 21.59 8.76
N PHE A 213 -13.15 20.70 7.85
CA PHE A 213 -14.55 20.36 7.65
C PHE A 213 -15.13 19.84 8.99
N HIS A 214 -16.35 20.20 9.37
CA HIS A 214 -16.92 19.82 10.68
C HIS A 214 -15.97 20.04 11.88
N GLU A 215 -15.32 21.21 11.93
CA GLU A 215 -14.50 21.62 13.07
C GLU A 215 -15.33 21.69 14.36
N ASN A 216 -14.89 21.00 15.42
CA ASN A 216 -15.58 20.98 16.72
C ASN A 216 -14.62 21.22 17.89
N SER A 217 -15.17 21.75 18.98
CA SER A 217 -14.48 22.08 20.23
C SER A 217 -14.39 20.91 21.22
N ASN A 218 -14.83 19.71 20.85
CA ASN A 218 -14.95 18.60 21.80
C ASN A 218 -13.60 17.90 22.05
N HIS A 219 -13.45 17.31 23.23
CA HIS A 219 -12.33 16.44 23.54
C HIS A 219 -12.54 15.07 22.87
N VAL A 220 -11.68 14.74 21.91
CA VAL A 220 -11.75 13.49 21.15
C VAL A 220 -10.90 12.45 21.89
N LEU A 221 -11.58 11.59 22.64
CA LEU A 221 -10.95 10.56 23.49
C LEU A 221 -10.99 9.15 22.86
N SER A 222 -11.78 8.98 21.79
CA SER A 222 -11.89 7.77 20.98
C SER A 222 -12.26 8.15 19.55
N MET A 223 -11.96 7.27 18.59
CA MET A 223 -12.17 7.54 17.16
C MET A 223 -13.63 7.87 16.81
N SER A 224 -14.60 7.31 17.54
CA SER A 224 -16.03 7.60 17.38
C SER A 224 -16.45 9.05 17.73
N GLY A 225 -15.56 9.83 18.34
CA GLY A 225 -15.75 11.25 18.59
C GLY A 225 -15.11 12.19 17.56
N ALA A 226 -14.48 11.66 16.50
CA ALA A 226 -13.86 12.46 15.44
C ALA A 226 -14.86 12.75 14.31
N GLU A 227 -15.02 14.02 13.94
CA GLU A 227 -15.79 14.47 12.78
C GLU A 227 -14.91 14.84 11.57
N ASN A 228 -13.59 15.00 11.78
CA ASN A 228 -12.61 15.29 10.72
C ASN A 228 -11.20 14.72 11.03
N TYR A 229 -10.30 14.71 10.05
CA TYR A 229 -8.90 14.35 10.28
C TYR A 229 -7.95 15.01 9.29
N LEU A 230 -6.66 14.92 9.59
CA LEU A 230 -5.54 15.29 8.71
C LEU A 230 -4.61 14.10 8.53
N TYR A 231 -4.16 13.85 7.30
CA TYR A 231 -3.09 12.91 6.98
C TYR A 231 -1.88 13.67 6.41
N LEU A 232 -0.68 13.41 6.95
CA LEU A 232 0.59 13.92 6.42
C LEU A 232 1.60 12.78 6.28
N ARG A 233 2.20 12.65 5.10
CA ARG A 233 3.25 11.65 4.82
C ARG A 233 4.63 12.13 5.25
N ASP A 234 4.91 13.42 5.06
CA ASP A 234 6.17 14.07 5.39
C ASP A 234 5.89 15.36 6.18
N THR A 235 6.65 15.59 7.24
CA THR A 235 6.51 16.75 8.14
C THR A 235 7.72 17.69 8.11
N THR A 236 8.76 17.38 7.33
CA THR A 236 10.00 18.19 7.27
C THR A 236 9.79 19.58 6.67
N ALA A 237 8.80 19.73 5.77
CA ALA A 237 8.41 21.01 5.18
C ALA A 237 7.82 22.01 6.20
N PHE A 238 7.60 21.61 7.45
CA PHE A 238 7.10 22.47 8.53
C PHE A 238 8.20 23.03 9.45
N GLY A 239 9.48 22.74 9.18
CA GLY A 239 10.61 23.23 9.98
C GLY A 239 11.12 22.19 10.98
N GLN A 240 11.27 22.58 12.24
CA GLN A 240 11.67 21.71 13.37
C GLN A 240 10.47 21.01 14.04
N GLU A 241 10.70 20.01 14.91
CA GLU A 241 9.58 19.24 15.48
C GLU A 241 8.65 20.08 16.37
N ASP A 242 9.19 21.03 17.15
CA ASP A 242 8.39 21.97 17.94
C ASP A 242 7.65 22.99 17.04
N GLU A 243 8.25 23.40 15.91
CA GLU A 243 7.63 24.31 14.94
C GLU A 243 6.46 23.63 14.23
N PHE A 244 6.62 22.37 13.83
CA PHE A 244 5.52 21.52 13.35
C PHE A 244 4.44 21.31 14.41
N ALA A 245 4.83 20.96 15.64
CA ALA A 245 3.88 20.70 16.72
C ALA A 245 3.05 21.94 17.07
N LEU A 246 3.67 23.12 17.12
CA LEU A 246 2.98 24.41 17.29
C LEU A 246 2.11 24.76 16.08
N LYS A 247 2.63 24.60 14.85
CA LYS A 247 1.88 24.92 13.62
C LYS A 247 0.63 24.05 13.46
N LEU A 248 0.67 22.82 13.94
CA LEU A 248 -0.45 21.90 13.94
C LEU A 248 -1.33 22.05 15.19
N HIS A 249 -0.79 22.46 16.34
CA HIS A 249 -1.58 22.94 17.49
C HIS A 249 -2.47 24.12 17.10
N ASP A 250 -2.01 24.98 16.19
CA ASP A 250 -2.75 26.10 15.60
C ASP A 250 -3.96 25.71 14.70
N THR A 251 -4.35 24.43 14.71
CA THR A 251 -5.50 23.86 13.99
C THR A 251 -6.43 23.07 14.92
N ASN A 252 -7.65 22.80 14.47
CA ASN A 252 -8.67 22.10 15.25
C ASN A 252 -9.07 20.73 14.66
N TYR A 253 -8.12 20.03 14.01
CA TYR A 253 -8.37 18.66 13.55
C TYR A 253 -8.64 17.70 14.73
N ASP A 254 -9.56 16.74 14.59
CA ASP A 254 -9.91 15.77 15.66
C ASP A 254 -8.94 14.60 15.75
N MET A 255 -8.31 14.28 14.63
CA MET A 255 -7.30 13.25 14.51
C MET A 255 -6.22 13.68 13.53
N VAL A 256 -4.96 13.40 13.86
CA VAL A 256 -3.83 13.62 12.96
C VAL A 256 -3.07 12.32 12.76
N ILE A 257 -2.88 11.93 11.50
CA ILE A 257 -2.05 10.81 11.08
C ILE A 257 -0.73 11.37 10.54
N VAL A 258 0.40 10.92 11.09
CA VAL A 258 1.76 11.36 10.71
C VAL A 258 2.72 10.18 10.56
N ASP A 259 3.81 10.34 9.82
CA ASP A 259 4.96 9.44 9.98
C ASP A 259 5.53 9.55 11.40
N VAL A 260 6.15 8.47 11.87
CA VAL A 260 6.86 8.44 13.16
C VAL A 260 8.12 9.31 13.12
N PHE A 261 8.69 9.51 11.93
CA PHE A 261 9.92 10.25 11.71
C PHE A 261 9.66 11.68 11.25
N HIS A 262 10.29 12.62 11.96
CA HIS A 262 10.47 13.99 11.52
C HIS A 262 11.86 14.11 10.87
N GLY A 263 11.88 13.91 9.54
CA GLY A 263 13.12 13.77 8.79
C GLY A 263 13.88 12.49 9.17
N ARG A 264 15.03 12.63 9.84
CA ARG A 264 15.91 11.49 10.22
C ARG A 264 15.78 11.05 11.69
N LYS A 265 14.90 11.66 12.48
CA LYS A 265 14.69 11.32 13.90
C LYS A 265 13.23 10.96 14.15
N PRO A 266 12.91 10.02 15.06
CA PRO A 266 11.56 9.88 15.55
C PRO A 266 11.16 11.14 16.33
N PHE A 267 9.88 11.53 16.25
CA PHE A 267 9.33 12.62 17.06
C PHE A 267 9.57 12.40 18.56
N SER A 268 9.94 13.43 19.32
CA SER A 268 10.03 13.32 20.78
C SER A 268 8.65 13.08 21.41
N LYS A 269 8.62 12.42 22.58
CA LYS A 269 7.38 12.23 23.34
C LYS A 269 6.71 13.57 23.70
N ARG A 270 7.51 14.61 23.93
CA ARG A 270 7.02 15.99 24.13
C ARG A 270 6.29 16.49 22.88
N ALA A 271 6.85 16.32 21.68
CA ALA A 271 6.18 16.70 20.44
C ALA A 271 4.84 15.95 20.26
N ILE A 272 4.76 14.64 20.57
CA ILE A 272 3.50 13.89 20.51
C ILE A 272 2.46 14.40 21.52
N GLU A 273 2.86 14.70 22.77
CA GLU A 273 1.96 15.28 23.77
C GLU A 273 1.55 16.74 23.46
N THR A 274 2.37 17.52 22.75
CA THR A 274 1.96 18.83 22.20
C THR A 274 0.98 18.67 21.03
N LEU A 275 1.26 17.74 20.11
CA LEU A 275 0.40 17.45 18.96
C LEU A 275 -1.00 17.01 19.36
N LYS A 276 -1.18 16.43 20.56
CA LYS A 276 -2.44 15.94 21.13
C LYS A 276 -3.48 17.00 21.52
N TYR A 277 -3.19 18.30 21.34
CA TYR A 277 -4.13 19.39 21.65
C TYR A 277 -4.47 20.23 20.42
N LYS A 278 -5.77 20.53 20.26
CA LYS A 278 -6.33 21.46 19.28
C LYS A 278 -6.07 22.92 19.70
N LYS A 279 -6.18 23.88 18.77
CA LYS A 279 -6.12 25.33 19.05
C LYS A 279 -7.14 25.80 20.09
N LEU A 280 -8.30 25.15 20.14
CA LEU A 280 -9.34 25.40 21.15
C LEU A 280 -9.04 24.77 22.52
N GLY A 281 -7.83 24.26 22.77
CA GLY A 281 -7.41 23.61 24.02
C GLY A 281 -7.98 22.20 24.23
N ALA A 282 -8.99 21.80 23.48
CA ALA A 282 -9.56 20.47 23.53
C ALA A 282 -8.59 19.39 23.00
N ARG A 283 -8.73 18.17 23.54
CA ARG A 283 -7.89 17.02 23.17
C ARG A 283 -8.26 16.46 21.79
N ARG A 284 -7.25 15.98 21.06
CA ARG A 284 -7.37 15.22 19.81
C ARG A 284 -6.50 13.96 19.82
N LEU A 285 -6.74 13.06 18.87
CA LEU A 285 -5.97 11.83 18.70
C LEU A 285 -4.76 12.05 17.78
N VAL A 286 -3.62 11.45 18.11
CA VAL A 286 -2.42 11.44 17.26
C VAL A 286 -2.03 10.01 16.92
N LEU A 287 -2.08 9.66 15.64
CA LEU A 287 -1.83 8.32 15.10
C LEU A 287 -0.52 8.29 14.30
N ALA A 288 0.21 7.20 14.45
CA ALA A 288 1.41 6.92 13.66
C ALA A 288 1.07 6.14 12.38
N ARG A 289 1.84 6.35 11.31
CA ARG A 289 1.87 5.47 10.14
C ARG A 289 2.86 4.32 10.37
N MET A 290 2.45 3.09 10.08
CA MET A 290 3.29 1.88 10.23
C MET A 290 3.12 0.95 9.03
N ASP A 291 4.16 0.84 8.22
CA ASP A 291 4.20 -0.13 7.11
C ASP A 291 4.41 -1.55 7.65
N VAL A 292 3.60 -2.50 7.16
CA VAL A 292 3.69 -3.93 7.52
C VAL A 292 3.89 -4.85 6.31
N GLY A 293 3.75 -4.33 5.09
CA GLY A 293 3.90 -5.08 3.84
C GLY A 293 5.28 -4.91 3.20
N THR A 294 6.07 -3.93 3.64
CA THR A 294 7.43 -3.64 3.16
C THR A 294 8.40 -3.27 4.29
N ALA A 295 9.69 -3.48 4.04
CA ALA A 295 10.80 -2.96 4.83
C ALA A 295 11.61 -1.94 4.01
N ALA A 296 12.15 -0.88 4.64
CA ALA A 296 12.95 0.12 3.91
C ALA A 296 14.28 0.45 4.61
N THR A 297 15.30 0.79 3.81
CA THR A 297 16.68 1.08 4.26
C THR A 297 16.77 2.22 5.28
N TYR A 298 15.86 3.18 5.17
CA TYR A 298 15.78 4.38 6.00
C TYR A 298 14.97 4.21 7.30
N ARG A 299 14.56 2.99 7.67
CA ARG A 299 13.80 2.69 8.90
C ARG A 299 14.70 2.09 10.00
N PHE A 300 14.40 2.42 11.25
CA PHE A 300 15.22 2.08 12.43
C PHE A 300 15.54 0.59 12.64
N TYR A 301 14.72 -0.32 12.10
CA TYR A 301 14.93 -1.77 12.21
C TYR A 301 15.92 -2.33 11.18
N TRP A 302 16.29 -1.55 10.16
CA TRP A 302 17.17 -2.00 9.07
C TRP A 302 18.58 -2.25 9.59
N LYS A 303 19.24 -3.29 9.06
CA LYS A 303 20.57 -3.72 9.52
C LYS A 303 21.58 -3.69 8.37
N ALA A 304 22.85 -3.45 8.72
CA ALA A 304 23.94 -3.54 7.75
C ALA A 304 23.97 -4.94 7.10
N GLY A 305 24.13 -4.97 5.77
CA GLY A 305 24.10 -6.22 4.99
C GLY A 305 22.71 -6.75 4.65
N TRP A 306 21.62 -6.07 5.02
CA TRP A 306 20.28 -6.38 4.49
C TRP A 306 20.13 -5.90 3.04
N GLN A 307 19.48 -6.73 2.22
CA GLN A 307 19.17 -6.50 0.81
C GLN A 307 18.09 -7.51 0.33
N SER A 308 17.66 -7.42 -0.93
CA SER A 308 16.79 -8.43 -1.56
C SER A 308 17.37 -9.85 -1.39
N GLY A 309 16.55 -10.77 -0.88
CA GLY A 309 16.90 -12.17 -0.60
C GLY A 309 17.75 -12.40 0.67
N ALA A 310 18.23 -11.36 1.35
CA ALA A 310 19.08 -11.48 2.54
C ALA A 310 18.73 -10.43 3.61
N PRO A 311 18.00 -10.80 4.69
CA PRO A 311 17.39 -12.10 4.96
C PRO A 311 16.32 -12.47 3.92
N ARG A 312 16.05 -13.77 3.77
CA ARG A 312 15.14 -14.34 2.75
C ARG A 312 13.74 -13.70 2.72
N TRP A 313 13.26 -13.20 3.86
CA TRP A 313 11.96 -12.56 3.96
C TRP A 313 11.90 -11.15 3.34
N ILE A 314 13.01 -10.56 2.91
CA ILE A 314 13.04 -9.34 2.08
C ILE A 314 13.04 -9.78 0.60
N THR A 315 12.07 -9.35 -0.19
CA THR A 315 11.87 -9.81 -1.58
C THR A 315 12.20 -8.72 -2.59
N ALA A 316 11.28 -8.32 -3.47
CA ALA A 316 11.53 -7.36 -4.55
C ALA A 316 11.48 -5.90 -4.06
N PRO A 317 12.21 -4.96 -4.69
CA PRO A 317 12.05 -3.53 -4.44
C PRO A 317 10.64 -3.04 -4.82
N TYR A 318 10.18 -1.99 -4.17
CA TYR A 318 8.86 -1.40 -4.36
C TYR A 318 8.86 -0.49 -5.61
N PRO A 319 7.82 -0.54 -6.49
CA PRO A 319 7.87 0.11 -7.81
C PRO A 319 8.20 1.61 -7.84
N THR A 320 7.83 2.36 -6.80
CA THR A 320 8.05 3.81 -6.68
C THR A 320 9.04 4.22 -5.59
N ASP A 321 9.69 3.26 -4.93
CA ASP A 321 10.69 3.48 -3.88
C ASP A 321 11.70 2.32 -3.85
N PRO A 322 12.86 2.44 -4.53
CA PRO A 322 13.83 1.34 -4.64
C PRO A 322 14.60 1.06 -3.34
N ASP A 323 14.53 1.97 -2.36
CA ASP A 323 15.04 1.81 -1.00
C ASP A 323 14.04 1.08 -0.08
N ARG A 324 12.85 0.74 -0.59
CA ARG A 324 11.80 -0.03 0.06
C ARG A 324 11.59 -1.36 -0.67
N TYR A 325 11.34 -2.42 0.07
CA TYR A 325 11.25 -3.79 -0.44
C TYR A 325 10.02 -4.48 0.13
N PHE A 326 9.28 -5.24 -0.69
CA PHE A 326 8.25 -6.15 -0.18
C PHE A 326 8.86 -7.16 0.79
N VAL A 327 8.06 -7.60 1.75
CA VAL A 327 8.48 -8.62 2.73
C VAL A 327 7.48 -9.75 2.82
N GLU A 328 7.99 -10.97 3.03
CA GLU A 328 7.21 -12.16 3.38
C GLU A 328 6.57 -11.96 4.78
N TYR A 329 5.53 -11.13 4.86
CA TYR A 329 5.08 -10.52 6.12
C TYR A 329 4.51 -11.51 7.15
N TRP A 330 4.25 -12.76 6.74
CA TRP A 330 3.85 -13.89 7.59
C TRP A 330 5.02 -14.51 8.40
N ARG A 331 6.26 -14.03 8.20
CA ARG A 331 7.45 -14.57 8.84
C ARG A 331 7.60 -14.12 10.30
N PRO A 332 7.86 -15.03 11.26
CA PRO A 332 8.11 -14.69 12.66
C PRO A 332 9.21 -13.63 12.87
N GLU A 333 10.23 -13.61 12.02
CA GLU A 333 11.31 -12.62 12.04
C GLU A 333 10.81 -11.19 11.79
N TRP A 334 9.84 -11.03 10.88
CA TRP A 334 9.16 -9.76 10.61
C TRP A 334 8.15 -9.42 11.71
N HIS A 335 7.39 -10.42 12.19
CA HIS A 335 6.50 -10.25 13.34
C HIS A 335 7.23 -9.67 14.57
N ASN A 336 8.44 -10.16 14.86
CA ASN A 336 9.28 -9.68 15.97
C ASN A 336 9.79 -8.23 15.81
N ILE A 337 9.84 -7.71 14.57
CA ILE A 337 10.16 -6.31 14.29
C ILE A 337 8.92 -5.43 14.55
N LEU A 338 7.72 -5.93 14.24
CA LEU A 338 6.48 -5.16 14.33
C LEU A 338 5.84 -5.17 15.73
N TYR A 339 5.79 -6.31 16.42
CA TYR A 339 5.09 -6.46 17.72
C TYR A 339 5.77 -7.47 18.68
N GLY A 340 5.17 -7.67 19.85
CA GLY A 340 5.48 -8.78 20.77
C GLY A 340 6.58 -8.51 21.81
N ASN A 341 7.44 -7.50 21.61
CA ASN A 341 8.58 -7.23 22.50
C ASN A 341 8.91 -5.73 22.63
N ALA A 342 9.78 -5.37 23.58
CA ALA A 342 10.12 -3.97 23.91
C ALA A 342 10.94 -3.23 22.84
N ASN A 343 11.51 -3.94 21.85
CA ASN A 343 12.23 -3.34 20.73
C ASN A 343 11.36 -3.28 19.45
N SER A 344 10.11 -3.74 19.53
CA SER A 344 9.19 -3.79 18.38
C SER A 344 8.56 -2.45 18.05
N PHE A 345 8.20 -2.24 16.78
CA PHE A 345 7.67 -0.99 16.27
C PHE A 345 6.42 -0.54 17.04
N THR A 346 5.45 -1.44 17.23
CA THR A 346 4.20 -1.18 17.98
C THR A 346 4.48 -0.79 19.44
N PHE A 347 5.51 -1.37 20.08
CA PHE A 347 5.90 -0.95 21.43
C PHE A 347 6.51 0.46 21.43
N GLY A 348 7.32 0.79 20.42
CA GLY A 348 7.82 2.15 20.20
C GLY A 348 6.69 3.17 20.11
N LEU A 349 5.63 2.89 19.33
CA LEU A 349 4.47 3.78 19.20
C LEU A 349 3.80 4.07 20.56
N LEU A 350 3.56 3.03 21.35
CA LEU A 350 2.98 3.13 22.69
C LEU A 350 3.88 3.90 23.66
N ALA A 351 5.19 3.64 23.64
CA ALA A 351 6.16 4.31 24.51
C ALA A 351 6.27 5.81 24.19
N GLN A 352 6.26 6.16 22.90
CA GLN A 352 6.23 7.54 22.40
C GLN A 352 4.92 8.27 22.74
N GLY A 353 3.85 7.51 22.98
CA GLY A 353 2.55 8.05 23.41
C GLY A 353 1.53 8.22 22.28
N TYR A 354 1.69 7.59 21.12
CA TYR A 354 0.65 7.62 20.08
C TYR A 354 -0.67 7.00 20.58
N ASP A 355 -1.79 7.57 20.13
CA ASP A 355 -3.14 7.12 20.48
C ASP A 355 -3.62 5.96 19.59
N GLY A 356 -2.91 5.69 18.50
CA GLY A 356 -3.18 4.59 17.58
C GLY A 356 -2.20 4.50 16.43
N VAL A 357 -2.52 3.61 15.48
CA VAL A 357 -1.72 3.36 14.28
C VAL A 357 -2.60 3.21 13.04
N VAL A 358 -2.11 3.77 11.93
CA VAL A 358 -2.56 3.46 10.57
C VAL A 358 -1.57 2.47 9.98
N ILE A 359 -2.07 1.27 9.71
CA ILE A 359 -1.30 0.16 9.14
C ILE A 359 -1.29 0.31 7.62
N GLU A 360 -0.11 0.49 7.05
CA GLU A 360 0.10 0.78 5.63
C GLU A 360 0.66 -0.43 4.86
N THR A 361 0.46 -0.40 3.54
CA THR A 361 0.84 -1.47 2.60
C THR A 361 0.17 -2.82 2.93
N VAL A 362 -1.06 -2.77 3.47
CA VAL A 362 -1.94 -3.92 3.74
C VAL A 362 -2.20 -4.73 2.47
N GLU A 363 -2.28 -4.07 1.33
CA GLU A 363 -2.55 -4.70 0.02
C GLU A 363 -1.37 -5.51 -0.54
N ALA A 364 -0.23 -5.62 0.18
CA ALA A 364 0.89 -6.49 -0.15
C ALA A 364 0.49 -7.96 -0.42
N TYR A 365 -0.68 -8.42 0.05
CA TYR A 365 -1.22 -9.72 -0.37
C TYR A 365 -1.38 -9.83 -1.89
N ARG A 366 -1.73 -8.77 -2.63
CA ARG A 366 -1.88 -8.80 -4.11
C ARG A 366 -0.54 -9.06 -4.81
N TYR A 367 0.55 -8.49 -4.30
CA TYR A 367 1.90 -8.76 -4.80
C TYR A 367 2.25 -10.26 -4.69
N PHE A 368 1.93 -10.90 -3.56
CA PHE A 368 2.20 -12.34 -3.38
C PHE A 368 1.16 -13.27 -4.04
N GLU A 369 -0.11 -12.87 -4.14
CA GLU A 369 -1.15 -13.63 -4.87
C GLU A 369 -0.93 -13.65 -6.39
N SER A 370 -0.10 -12.74 -6.92
CA SER A 370 0.21 -12.62 -8.36
C SER A 370 1.63 -13.08 -8.71
N ASP A 371 2.35 -13.77 -7.81
CA ASP A 371 3.77 -14.10 -7.94
C ASP A 371 4.66 -12.90 -8.32
N GLY A 372 4.30 -11.71 -7.84
CA GLY A 372 4.98 -10.44 -8.08
C GLY A 372 4.61 -9.74 -9.39
N GLN A 373 3.58 -10.18 -10.11
CA GLN A 373 3.18 -9.61 -11.40
C GLN A 373 2.25 -8.39 -11.27
N ASP A 374 1.38 -8.33 -10.26
CA ASP A 374 0.60 -7.12 -9.95
C ASP A 374 1.49 -6.09 -9.25
N MET A 375 2.23 -5.35 -10.06
CA MET A 375 2.89 -4.10 -9.70
C MET A 375 2.05 -2.86 -10.11
N ALA A 376 0.80 -3.05 -10.54
CA ALA A 376 -0.07 -1.96 -10.97
C ALA A 376 -0.77 -1.31 -9.77
N ALA A 377 -1.22 -2.12 -8.80
CA ALA A 377 -1.82 -1.66 -7.55
C ALA A 377 -0.85 -0.93 -6.58
N PHE A 378 0.42 -0.71 -6.97
CA PHE A 378 1.49 -0.19 -6.11
C PHE A 378 2.21 1.04 -6.68
N LYS A 379 1.72 1.62 -7.78
CA LYS A 379 2.29 2.81 -8.44
C LYS A 379 1.67 4.10 -7.91
#